data_AF-A0A9N8EJ30-F1
#
_entry.id   AF-A0A9N8EJ30-F1
#
_cell.length_a   1.000
_cell.length_b   1.000
_cell.length_c   1.000
_cell.angle_alpha   90.00
_cell.angle_beta   90.00
_cell.angle_gamma   90.00
#
_symmetry.space_group_name_H-M   'P 1'
#
loop_
_entity.id
_entity.type
_entity.pdbx_description
1 polymer ?
#
loop_
_entity_poly.entity_id
_entity_poly.type
_entity_poly.pdbx_seq_one_letter_code
_entity_poly.pdbx_strand_id
1 'polypeptide(L)'
;MAHQAAAAAATAADPASKEDEEWGKSKAKKLLKDDIISGRVTDEMKPSEVKAMRPEFAKWKKERFASNLGTLKEGIARDFGRMLRDCEFYGIDIAIVKEMRKKEGKVPFYRSAAKPLLMQDIDDEVHLTEIEERMISPKEIYYSRTEYQRYATLDEFRGYLYQEIKKREKIEVKIRYGKKKLRGRAGEATPALIELIGNVEKRNEEKLEQKRAWKLDETEAKYTKMTVKELKEELRNRGLKLSGKKSDLIERLLAMES
;
A
#
# COMPACT_ATOMS: atom_id res chain seq x y z
N MET A 1 4.70 81.82 -4.86
CA MET A 1 5.40 80.59 -5.30
C MET A 1 6.12 80.05 -4.08
N ALA A 2 5.52 79.15 -3.32
CA ALA A 2 5.36 77.71 -3.57
C ALA A 2 6.57 76.90 -3.03
N HIS A 3 6.28 76.16 -1.95
CA HIS A 3 6.89 74.92 -1.43
C HIS A 3 8.39 74.90 -1.05
N GLN A 4 8.80 74.63 0.21
CA GLN A 4 8.61 73.41 1.03
C GLN A 4 9.49 72.23 0.56
N ALA A 5 10.49 71.86 1.35
CA ALA A 5 11.23 70.59 1.22
C ALA A 5 11.63 70.08 2.61
N ALA A 6 10.70 69.34 3.22
CA ALA A 6 10.95 68.50 4.39
C ALA A 6 11.52 67.17 3.92
N ALA A 7 12.73 66.81 4.39
CA ALA A 7 13.29 65.47 4.21
C ALA A 7 12.68 64.54 5.27
N ALA A 8 11.63 63.83 4.89
CA ALA A 8 11.02 62.77 5.68
C ALA A 8 11.92 61.52 5.65
N ALA A 9 12.45 61.15 6.82
CA ALA A 9 12.98 59.82 7.06
C ALA A 9 11.82 58.82 7.06
N ALA A 10 11.69 58.08 5.97
CA ALA A 10 10.75 56.97 5.84
C ALA A 10 11.25 55.78 6.69
N THR A 11 10.73 55.68 7.92
CA THR A 11 10.73 54.45 8.69
C THR A 11 9.88 53.43 7.92
N ALA A 12 10.54 52.47 7.28
CA ALA A 12 9.89 51.31 6.68
C ALA A 12 9.21 50.50 7.80
N ALA A 13 7.92 50.77 7.99
CA ALA A 13 7.05 49.91 8.77
C ALA A 13 6.87 48.60 8.00
N ASP A 14 7.38 47.54 8.62
CA ASP A 14 7.21 46.13 8.27
C ASP A 14 5.71 45.84 8.00
N PRO A 15 5.34 45.24 6.85
CA PRO A 15 3.93 44.99 6.51
C PRO A 15 3.40 43.78 7.31
N ALA A 16 3.01 44.04 8.55
CA ALA A 16 2.28 43.11 9.40
C ALA A 16 0.89 42.83 8.82
N SER A 17 0.82 41.89 7.88
CA SER A 17 -0.43 41.27 7.44
C SER A 17 -0.31 39.75 7.57
N LYS A 18 -1.03 39.18 8.54
CA LYS A 18 -2.02 38.10 8.35
C LYS A 18 -2.42 37.45 9.69
N GLU A 19 -3.73 37.50 9.91
CA GLU A 19 -4.57 36.49 10.58
C GLU A 19 -4.48 36.39 12.12
N ASP A 20 -5.55 36.87 12.75
CA ASP A 20 -6.09 36.35 14.01
C ASP A 20 -6.45 34.87 13.83
N GLU A 21 -5.42 34.02 13.75
CA GLU A 21 -5.55 32.58 13.59
C GLU A 21 -6.29 32.01 14.80
N GLU A 22 -7.55 31.61 14.64
CA GLU A 22 -8.38 31.05 15.71
C GLU A 22 -7.69 29.84 16.37
N TRP A 23 -7.66 29.81 17.72
CA TRP A 23 -6.99 28.76 18.51
C TRP A 23 -7.31 27.34 18.01
N GLY A 24 -8.57 27.11 17.63
CA GLY A 24 -9.07 25.82 17.15
C GLY A 24 -8.34 25.26 15.93
N LYS A 25 -7.85 26.12 15.03
CA LYS A 25 -7.14 25.74 13.80
C LYS A 25 -5.63 26.02 13.87
N SER A 26 -5.19 26.69 14.93
CA SER A 26 -3.82 27.14 15.10
C SER A 26 -2.79 26.01 15.06
N LYS A 27 -1.61 26.31 14.51
CA LYS A 27 -0.44 25.43 14.59
C LYS A 27 -0.05 25.13 16.04
N ALA A 28 -0.22 26.10 16.94
CA ALA A 28 0.05 25.96 18.37
C ALA A 28 -0.74 24.81 19.01
N LYS A 29 -2.06 24.74 18.77
CA LYS A 29 -2.90 23.66 19.32
C LYS A 29 -2.47 22.28 18.82
N LYS A 30 -2.09 22.15 17.55
CA LYS A 30 -1.60 20.88 16.98
C LYS A 30 -0.32 20.41 17.66
N LEU A 31 0.68 21.29 17.74
CA LEU A 31 1.95 20.99 18.40
C LEU A 31 1.75 20.62 19.87
N LEU A 32 0.86 21.34 20.57
CA LEU A 32 0.55 21.06 21.96
C LEU A 32 -0.16 19.70 22.14
N LYS A 33 -1.07 19.34 21.22
CA LYS A 33 -1.69 18.01 21.21
C LYS A 33 -0.64 16.91 21.04
N ASP A 34 0.29 17.09 20.11
CA ASP A 34 1.37 16.13 19.86
C ASP A 34 2.32 16.02 21.06
N ASP A 35 2.63 17.14 21.73
CA ASP A 35 3.47 17.16 22.92
C ASP A 35 2.81 16.49 24.14
N ILE A 36 1.48 16.60 24.28
CA ILE A 36 0.71 15.86 25.30
C ILE A 36 0.71 14.36 24.97
N ILE A 37 0.42 13.98 23.72
CA ILE A 37 0.36 12.57 23.30
C ILE A 37 1.74 11.89 23.42
N SER A 38 2.81 12.61 23.10
CA SER A 38 4.18 12.10 23.22
C SER A 38 4.73 12.12 24.65
N GLY A 39 3.96 12.58 25.62
CA GLY A 39 4.36 12.64 27.04
C GLY A 39 5.38 13.74 27.36
N ARG A 40 5.67 14.66 26.43
CA ARG A 40 6.53 15.83 26.70
C ARG A 40 5.86 16.83 27.63
N VAL A 41 4.54 16.94 27.56
CA VAL A 41 3.73 17.72 28.49
C VAL A 41 2.99 16.77 29.41
N THR A 42 3.41 16.70 30.67
CA THR A 42 2.77 15.88 31.70
C THR A 42 1.58 16.60 32.34
N ASP A 43 0.76 15.85 33.08
CA ASP A 43 -0.42 16.45 33.70
C ASP A 43 -0.06 17.47 34.81
N GLU A 44 1.07 17.24 35.48
CA GLU A 44 1.57 18.05 36.59
C GLU A 44 2.21 19.39 36.16
N MET A 45 2.57 19.52 34.88
CA MET A 45 3.23 20.73 34.37
C MET A 45 2.31 21.95 34.43
N LYS A 46 2.84 23.07 34.92
CA LYS A 46 2.08 24.32 35.00
C LYS A 46 1.90 24.94 33.62
N PRO A 47 0.74 25.56 33.30
CA PRO A 47 0.52 26.19 32.00
C PRO A 47 1.59 27.23 31.62
N SER A 48 2.18 27.91 32.62
CA SER A 48 3.26 28.87 32.42
C SER A 48 4.55 28.23 31.89
N GLU A 49 4.89 27.04 32.38
CA GLU A 49 6.07 26.27 31.97
C GLU A 49 5.85 25.70 30.56
N VAL A 50 4.69 25.11 30.32
CA VAL A 50 4.31 24.57 29.00
C VAL A 50 4.36 25.67 27.94
N LYS A 51 3.88 26.89 28.26
CA LYS A 51 3.94 28.04 27.36
C LYS A 51 5.39 28.47 27.04
N ALA A 52 6.32 28.30 27.98
CA ALA A 52 7.73 28.66 27.79
C ALA A 52 8.49 27.64 26.93
N MET A 53 7.97 26.42 26.75
CA MET A 53 8.65 25.37 25.98
C MET A 53 8.80 25.68 24.50
N ARG A 54 7.90 26.48 23.92
CA ARG A 54 7.90 26.77 22.48
C ARG A 54 7.53 28.23 22.19
N PRO A 55 8.25 28.90 21.26
CA PRO A 55 7.93 30.27 20.88
C PRO A 55 6.55 30.42 20.24
N GLU A 56 6.02 29.36 19.60
CA GLU A 56 4.67 29.37 19.00
C GLU A 56 3.55 29.55 20.04
N PHE A 57 3.81 29.19 21.31
CA PHE A 57 2.84 29.36 22.38
C PHE A 57 2.84 30.78 22.97
N ALA A 58 3.93 31.54 22.78
CA ALA A 58 4.10 32.88 23.32
C ALA A 58 3.00 33.86 22.87
N LYS A 59 2.51 33.70 21.63
CA LYS A 59 1.44 34.52 20.99
C LYS A 59 0.14 34.56 21.79
N TRP A 60 -0.15 33.56 22.63
CA TRP A 60 -1.45 33.41 23.30
C TRP A 60 -1.46 34.00 24.71
N LYS A 61 -2.51 34.74 25.09
CA LYS A 61 -2.68 35.27 26.47
C LYS A 61 -2.67 34.12 27.50
N LYS A 62 -1.99 34.33 28.63
CA LYS A 62 -1.76 33.27 29.65
C LYS A 62 -3.05 32.63 30.16
N GLU A 63 -4.06 33.45 30.48
CA GLU A 63 -5.37 33.00 30.97
C GLU A 63 -6.08 32.09 29.96
N ARG A 64 -6.16 32.55 28.71
CA ARG A 64 -6.77 31.77 27.62
C ARG A 64 -5.97 30.49 27.34
N PHE A 65 -4.64 30.55 27.39
CA PHE A 65 -3.79 29.39 27.18
C PHE A 65 -4.00 28.31 28.25
N ALA A 66 -4.13 28.69 29.52
CA ALA A 66 -4.39 27.75 30.61
C ALA A 66 -5.74 27.03 30.46
N SER A 67 -6.80 27.79 30.18
CA SER A 67 -8.14 27.23 29.90
C SER A 67 -8.11 26.29 28.69
N ASN A 68 -7.49 26.74 27.60
CA ASN A 68 -7.33 25.96 26.37
C ASN A 68 -6.53 24.66 26.58
N LEU A 69 -5.47 24.69 27.40
CA LEU A 69 -4.66 23.53 27.75
C LEU A 69 -5.49 22.51 28.53
N GLY A 70 -6.28 22.96 29.53
CA GLY A 70 -7.19 22.10 30.28
C GLY A 70 -8.23 21.42 29.39
N THR A 71 -8.94 22.19 28.57
CA THR A 71 -9.90 21.64 27.59
C THR A 71 -9.25 20.67 26.61
N LEU A 72 -8.01 20.94 26.19
CA LEU A 72 -7.28 20.06 25.30
C LEU A 72 -6.91 18.73 25.98
N LYS A 73 -6.44 18.76 27.23
CA LYS A 73 -6.16 17.56 28.03
C LYS A 73 -7.41 16.71 28.22
N GLU A 74 -8.53 17.32 28.63
CA GLU A 74 -9.82 16.62 28.78
C GLU A 74 -10.32 16.01 27.47
N GLY A 75 -10.17 16.76 26.36
CA GLY A 75 -10.53 16.29 25.03
C GLY A 75 -9.72 15.06 24.61
N ILE A 76 -8.40 15.12 24.82
CA ILE A 76 -7.49 13.99 24.55
C ILE A 76 -7.86 12.78 25.43
N ALA A 77 -8.07 12.96 26.73
CA ALA A 77 -8.46 11.88 27.64
C ALA A 77 -9.79 11.22 27.21
N ARG A 78 -10.77 12.03 26.79
CA ARG A 78 -12.05 11.53 26.27
C ARG A 78 -11.87 10.74 24.97
N ASP A 79 -11.04 11.22 24.06
CA ASP A 79 -10.72 10.53 22.79
C ASP A 79 -10.02 9.20 23.06
N PHE A 80 -9.04 9.16 23.97
CA PHE A 80 -8.39 7.91 24.39
C PHE A 80 -9.37 6.93 25.03
N GLY A 81 -10.26 7.40 25.91
CA GLY A 81 -11.29 6.54 26.50
C GLY A 81 -12.28 5.99 25.47
N ARG A 82 -12.60 6.76 24.42
CA ARG A 82 -13.40 6.26 23.29
C ARG A 82 -12.63 5.22 22.48
N MET A 83 -11.39 5.50 22.13
CA MET A 83 -10.51 4.59 21.40
C MET A 83 -10.37 3.24 22.11
N LEU A 84 -10.16 3.24 23.44
CA LEU A 84 -10.04 2.01 24.22
C LEU A 84 -11.32 1.17 24.16
N ARG A 85 -12.49 1.79 24.35
CA ARG A 85 -13.77 1.10 24.21
C ARG A 85 -13.98 0.56 22.80
N ASP A 86 -13.67 1.35 21.77
CA ASP A 86 -13.79 0.91 20.38
C ASP A 86 -12.87 -0.30 20.10
N CYS A 87 -11.66 -0.33 20.66
CA CYS A 87 -10.76 -1.49 20.58
C CYS A 87 -11.35 -2.72 21.27
N GLU A 88 -11.94 -2.57 22.44
CA GLU A 88 -12.60 -3.66 23.17
C GLU A 88 -13.80 -4.22 22.39
N PHE A 89 -14.71 -3.34 21.94
CA PHE A 89 -15.86 -3.73 21.14
C PHE A 89 -15.46 -4.39 19.82
N TYR A 90 -14.46 -3.85 19.12
CA TYR A 90 -13.94 -4.46 17.90
C TYR A 90 -13.35 -5.85 18.17
N GLY A 91 -12.66 -6.04 19.30
CA GLY A 91 -12.17 -7.34 19.72
C GLY A 91 -13.29 -8.36 19.93
N ILE A 92 -14.38 -7.94 20.59
CA ILE A 92 -15.58 -8.75 20.80
C ILE A 92 -16.24 -9.10 19.46
N ASP A 93 -16.47 -8.12 18.60
CA ASP A 93 -17.08 -8.32 17.28
C ASP A 93 -16.26 -9.29 16.42
N ILE A 94 -14.93 -9.15 16.41
CA ILE A 94 -14.04 -10.11 15.75
C ILE A 94 -14.20 -11.51 16.31
N ALA A 95 -14.29 -11.66 17.63
CA ALA A 95 -14.44 -12.97 18.27
C ALA A 95 -15.76 -13.63 17.86
N ILE A 96 -16.86 -12.87 17.87
CA ILE A 96 -18.17 -13.31 17.39
C ILE A 96 -18.09 -13.75 15.93
N VAL A 97 -17.52 -12.92 15.05
CA VAL A 97 -17.38 -13.24 13.62
C VAL A 97 -16.53 -14.49 13.39
N LYS A 98 -15.45 -14.67 14.16
CA LYS A 98 -14.62 -15.89 14.09
C LYS A 98 -15.41 -17.13 14.50
N GLU A 99 -16.20 -17.03 15.56
CA GLU A 99 -17.00 -18.15 16.05
C GLU A 99 -18.14 -18.51 15.09
N MET A 100 -18.81 -17.52 14.50
CA MET A 100 -19.80 -17.75 13.44
C MET A 100 -19.17 -18.47 12.24
N ARG A 101 -18.02 -18.00 11.77
CA ARG A 101 -17.29 -18.64 10.64
C ARG A 101 -16.84 -20.06 10.96
N LYS A 102 -16.48 -20.35 12.21
CA LYS A 102 -16.10 -21.70 12.64
C LYS A 102 -17.29 -22.66 12.55
N LYS A 103 -18.49 -22.20 12.91
CA LYS A 103 -19.72 -23.00 12.86
C LYS A 103 -20.20 -23.28 11.43
N GLU A 104 -20.04 -22.31 10.52
CA GLU A 104 -20.47 -22.48 9.13
C GLU A 104 -19.59 -23.48 8.35
N GLY A 105 -18.35 -23.74 8.79
CA GLY A 105 -17.42 -24.67 8.12
C GLY A 105 -17.02 -24.29 6.68
N LYS A 106 -17.64 -23.24 6.10
CA LYS A 106 -17.37 -22.75 4.75
C LYS A 106 -16.04 -22.01 4.74
N VAL A 107 -15.06 -22.55 4.01
CA VAL A 107 -13.77 -21.88 3.81
C VAL A 107 -14.03 -20.58 3.03
N PRO A 108 -13.67 -19.40 3.56
CA PRO A 108 -13.86 -18.15 2.84
C PRO A 108 -13.12 -18.14 1.50
N PHE A 109 -13.74 -17.61 0.45
CA PHE A 109 -13.19 -17.62 -0.92
C PHE A 109 -11.74 -17.12 -1.00
N TYR A 110 -11.39 -16.06 -0.28
CA TYR A 110 -10.02 -15.49 -0.27
C TYR A 110 -8.95 -16.41 0.33
N ARG A 111 -9.34 -17.44 1.10
CA ARG A 111 -8.44 -18.49 1.63
C ARG A 111 -8.55 -19.80 0.86
N SER A 112 -9.46 -19.89 -0.10
CA SER A 112 -9.70 -21.10 -0.87
C SER A 112 -8.71 -21.23 -2.03
N ALA A 113 -8.57 -22.45 -2.57
CA ALA A 113 -7.78 -22.71 -3.76
C ALA A 113 -8.30 -21.97 -5.02
N ALA A 114 -9.57 -21.54 -5.02
CA ALA A 114 -10.15 -20.75 -6.10
C ALA A 114 -9.56 -19.34 -6.22
N LYS A 115 -9.06 -18.75 -5.12
CA LYS A 115 -8.53 -17.38 -5.16
C LYS A 115 -7.30 -17.21 -6.06
N PRO A 116 -6.23 -18.01 -5.94
CA PRO A 116 -5.07 -17.88 -6.83
C PRO A 116 -5.43 -18.18 -8.29
N LEU A 117 -6.33 -19.14 -8.53
CA LEU A 117 -6.82 -19.44 -9.88
C LEU A 117 -7.56 -18.25 -10.50
N LEU A 118 -8.42 -17.57 -9.73
CA LEU A 118 -9.09 -16.35 -10.20
C LEU A 118 -8.09 -15.24 -10.50
N MET A 119 -7.06 -15.10 -9.68
CA MET A 119 -6.03 -14.11 -9.93
C MET A 119 -5.28 -14.39 -11.23
N GLN A 120 -4.94 -15.66 -11.46
CA GLN A 120 -4.33 -16.14 -12.69
C GLN A 120 -5.25 -15.91 -13.91
N ASP A 121 -6.53 -16.27 -13.85
CA ASP A 121 -7.47 -16.04 -14.96
C ASP A 121 -7.66 -14.54 -15.28
N ILE A 122 -7.47 -13.66 -14.28
CA ILE A 122 -7.47 -12.21 -14.51
C ILE A 122 -6.12 -11.74 -15.09
N ASP A 123 -5.00 -12.31 -14.66
CA ASP A 123 -3.66 -12.04 -15.23
C ASP A 123 -3.57 -12.49 -16.69
N ASP A 124 -4.14 -13.66 -17.00
CA ASP A 124 -4.22 -14.24 -18.34
C ASP A 124 -5.30 -13.56 -19.20
N GLU A 125 -5.93 -12.50 -18.69
CA GLU A 125 -6.97 -11.72 -19.36
C GLU A 125 -8.15 -12.56 -19.88
N VAL A 126 -8.44 -13.71 -19.25
CA VAL A 126 -9.54 -14.63 -19.62
C VAL A 126 -10.89 -13.94 -19.59
N HIS A 127 -11.05 -12.97 -18.70
CA HIS A 127 -12.23 -12.11 -18.58
C HIS A 127 -12.40 -11.10 -19.73
N LEU A 128 -11.37 -10.90 -20.54
CA LEU A 128 -11.34 -10.02 -21.71
C LEU A 128 -11.19 -10.79 -23.02
N THR A 129 -10.87 -12.08 -22.97
CA THR A 129 -10.59 -12.86 -24.18
C THR A 129 -11.87 -13.03 -24.99
N GLU A 130 -11.86 -12.48 -26.20
CA GLU A 130 -12.87 -12.72 -27.21
C GLU A 130 -12.59 -14.08 -27.84
N ILE A 131 -13.27 -15.12 -27.38
CA ILE A 131 -13.41 -16.33 -28.20
C ILE A 131 -14.63 -16.09 -29.08
N GLU A 132 -14.40 -15.84 -30.37
CA GLU A 132 -15.42 -15.74 -31.44
C GLU A 132 -16.54 -14.69 -31.19
N GLU A 133 -16.15 -13.42 -31.05
CA GLU A 133 -17.05 -12.24 -31.06
C GLU A 133 -17.95 -12.06 -29.82
N ARG A 134 -17.72 -12.78 -28.71
CA ARG A 134 -18.39 -12.51 -27.43
C ARG A 134 -17.42 -12.48 -26.26
N MET A 135 -17.49 -11.42 -25.47
CA MET A 135 -16.83 -11.34 -24.16
C MET A 135 -17.26 -12.54 -23.32
N ILE A 136 -16.28 -13.31 -22.82
CA ILE A 136 -16.55 -14.44 -21.92
C ILE A 136 -17.29 -13.90 -20.69
N SER A 137 -18.50 -14.39 -20.49
CA SER A 137 -19.32 -13.96 -19.38
C SER A 137 -18.72 -14.46 -18.06
N PRO A 138 -18.87 -13.72 -16.94
CA PRO A 138 -18.47 -14.20 -15.62
C PRO A 138 -19.06 -15.58 -15.25
N LYS A 139 -20.19 -15.93 -15.87
CA LYS A 139 -20.83 -17.23 -15.74
C LYS A 139 -20.00 -18.34 -16.39
N GLU A 140 -19.47 -18.11 -17.58
CA GLU A 140 -18.63 -19.10 -18.28
C GLU A 140 -17.29 -19.29 -17.58
N ILE A 141 -16.67 -18.22 -17.08
CA ILE A 141 -15.45 -18.32 -16.24
C ILE A 141 -15.75 -19.14 -14.98
N TYR A 142 -16.91 -18.95 -14.35
CA TYR A 142 -17.30 -19.74 -13.18
C TYR A 142 -17.43 -21.24 -13.49
N TYR A 143 -17.98 -21.59 -14.67
CA TYR A 143 -18.15 -22.98 -15.06
C TYR A 143 -16.89 -23.62 -15.65
N SER A 144 -15.86 -22.84 -16.01
CA SER A 144 -14.61 -23.37 -16.58
C SER A 144 -13.77 -24.15 -15.56
N ARG A 145 -13.89 -23.84 -14.26
CA ARG A 145 -13.13 -24.50 -13.19
C ARG A 145 -14.06 -25.01 -12.09
N THR A 146 -13.88 -26.26 -11.68
CA THR A 146 -14.67 -26.88 -10.61
C THR A 146 -14.37 -26.26 -9.23
N GLU A 147 -13.18 -25.70 -9.07
CA GLU A 147 -12.70 -25.04 -7.87
C GLU A 147 -13.54 -23.81 -7.55
N TYR A 148 -13.98 -23.04 -8.56
CA TYR A 148 -14.87 -21.89 -8.34
C TYR A 148 -16.21 -22.32 -7.75
N GLN A 149 -16.77 -23.40 -8.29
CA GLN A 149 -18.07 -23.92 -7.89
C GLN A 149 -18.05 -24.51 -6.47
N ARG A 150 -16.90 -25.03 -6.03
CA ARG A 150 -16.75 -25.64 -4.71
C ARG A 150 -16.79 -24.64 -3.56
N TYR A 151 -16.33 -23.40 -3.78
CA TYR A 151 -16.09 -22.43 -2.70
C TYR A 151 -16.97 -21.19 -2.74
N ALA A 152 -17.60 -20.89 -3.89
CA ALA A 152 -18.49 -19.76 -4.05
C ALA A 152 -19.70 -20.13 -4.88
N THR A 153 -20.83 -19.48 -4.60
CA THR A 153 -21.95 -19.46 -5.56
C THR A 153 -21.60 -18.55 -6.74
N LEU A 154 -22.35 -18.65 -7.85
CA LEU A 154 -22.13 -17.82 -9.03
C LEU A 154 -22.17 -16.31 -8.71
N ASP A 155 -23.10 -15.87 -7.85
CA ASP A 155 -23.22 -14.45 -7.49
C ASP A 155 -22.10 -13.99 -6.57
N GLU A 156 -21.68 -14.83 -5.61
CA GLU A 156 -20.48 -14.57 -4.80
C GLU A 156 -19.23 -14.45 -5.70
N PHE A 157 -19.07 -15.37 -6.65
CA PHE A 157 -17.96 -15.39 -7.60
C PHE A 157 -17.92 -14.14 -8.47
N ARG A 158 -19.07 -13.73 -9.05
CA ARG A 158 -19.19 -12.47 -9.81
C ARG A 158 -18.73 -11.28 -8.99
N GLY A 159 -19.17 -11.20 -7.73
CA GLY A 159 -18.74 -10.17 -6.79
C GLY A 159 -17.21 -10.14 -6.63
N TYR A 160 -16.58 -11.30 -6.42
CA TYR A 160 -15.13 -11.39 -6.30
C TYR A 160 -14.39 -11.01 -7.59
N LEU A 161 -14.86 -11.47 -8.76
CA LEU A 161 -14.28 -11.14 -10.06
C LEU A 161 -14.29 -9.62 -10.29
N TYR A 162 -15.44 -8.96 -10.15
CA TYR A 162 -15.56 -7.52 -10.33
C TYR A 162 -14.76 -6.72 -9.31
N GLN A 163 -14.75 -7.16 -8.05
CA GLN A 163 -13.96 -6.51 -7.02
C GLN A 163 -12.47 -6.53 -7.38
N GLU A 164 -11.98 -7.64 -7.93
CA GLU A 164 -10.56 -7.79 -8.22
C GLU A 164 -10.12 -7.07 -9.49
N ILE A 165 -10.95 -7.07 -10.53
CA ILE A 165 -10.77 -6.22 -11.72
C ILE A 165 -10.67 -4.74 -11.27
N LYS A 166 -11.64 -4.27 -10.49
CA LYS A 166 -11.65 -2.88 -9.98
C LYS A 166 -10.44 -2.55 -9.10
N LYS A 167 -9.93 -3.51 -8.32
CA LYS A 167 -8.70 -3.30 -7.54
C LYS A 167 -7.49 -3.14 -8.46
N ARG A 168 -7.38 -3.94 -9.52
CA ARG A 168 -6.28 -3.83 -10.49
C ARG A 168 -6.31 -2.49 -11.21
N GLU A 169 -7.47 -2.06 -11.69
CA GLU A 169 -7.64 -0.72 -12.28
C GLU A 169 -7.21 0.39 -11.31
N LYS A 170 -7.63 0.32 -10.03
CA LYS A 170 -7.24 1.31 -9.01
C LYS A 170 -5.74 1.29 -8.74
N ILE A 171 -5.11 0.12 -8.69
CA ILE A 171 -3.66 -0.01 -8.52
C ILE A 171 -2.95 0.62 -9.72
N GLU A 172 -3.39 0.31 -10.93
CA GLU A 172 -2.81 0.87 -12.15
C GLU A 172 -2.97 2.39 -12.21
N VAL A 173 -4.15 2.90 -11.87
CA VAL A 173 -4.42 4.33 -11.72
C VAL A 173 -3.51 4.94 -10.64
N LYS A 174 -3.36 4.31 -9.48
CA LYS A 174 -2.48 4.80 -8.39
C LYS A 174 -1.01 4.82 -8.82
N ILE A 175 -0.56 3.81 -9.57
CA ILE A 175 0.78 3.78 -10.18
C ILE A 175 0.91 4.94 -11.17
N ARG A 176 -0.09 5.15 -12.03
CA ARG A 176 -0.10 6.26 -13.01
C ARG A 176 -0.06 7.62 -12.34
N TYR A 177 -0.86 7.85 -11.30
CA TYR A 177 -0.83 9.07 -10.50
C TYR A 177 0.48 9.23 -9.71
N GLY A 178 1.03 8.14 -9.19
CA GLY A 178 2.35 8.12 -8.54
C GLY A 178 3.45 8.53 -9.51
N LYS A 179 3.48 7.94 -10.71
CA LYS A 179 4.39 8.30 -11.81
C LYS A 179 4.18 9.76 -12.24
N LYS A 180 2.94 10.24 -12.37
CA LYS A 180 2.63 11.64 -12.69
C LYS A 180 3.12 12.60 -11.61
N LYS A 181 2.97 12.26 -10.32
CA LYS A 181 3.46 13.05 -9.19
C LYS A 181 4.99 13.08 -9.12
N LEU A 182 5.64 11.96 -9.42
CA LEU A 182 7.10 11.90 -9.58
C LEU A 182 7.56 12.76 -10.75
N ARG A 183 6.89 12.71 -11.92
CA ARG A 183 7.19 13.55 -13.09
C ARG A 183 6.95 15.04 -12.84
N GLY A 184 5.85 15.40 -12.17
CA GLY A 184 5.55 16.79 -11.81
C GLY A 184 6.53 17.36 -10.78
N ARG A 185 7.14 16.50 -9.95
CA ARG A 185 8.24 16.86 -9.04
C ARG A 185 9.61 16.83 -9.74
N ALA A 186 9.72 16.11 -10.84
CA ALA A 186 10.88 16.07 -11.74
C ALA A 186 10.85 17.17 -12.81
N GLY A 187 9.97 18.17 -12.69
CA GLY A 187 10.14 19.46 -13.37
C GLY A 187 11.45 20.18 -12.98
N GLU A 188 12.11 19.69 -11.93
CA GLU A 188 13.49 19.98 -11.56
C GLU A 188 14.27 18.65 -11.49
N ALA A 189 14.33 17.88 -12.58
CA ALA A 189 15.18 16.70 -12.63
C ALA A 189 16.64 17.16 -12.68
N THR A 190 17.29 17.24 -11.53
CA THR A 190 18.75 17.35 -11.48
C THR A 190 19.36 16.13 -12.18
N PRO A 191 20.48 16.28 -12.92
CA PRO A 191 21.17 15.16 -13.55
C PRO A 191 21.42 13.98 -12.60
N ALA A 192 21.63 14.27 -11.31
CA ALA A 192 21.80 13.28 -10.24
C ALA A 192 20.56 12.40 -10.00
N LEU A 193 19.34 12.90 -10.19
CA LEU A 193 18.12 12.09 -10.03
C LEU A 193 17.93 11.13 -11.21
N ILE A 194 18.30 11.54 -12.43
CA ILE A 194 18.27 10.70 -13.63
C ILE A 194 19.29 9.56 -13.49
N GLU A 195 20.50 9.89 -13.03
CA GLU A 195 21.54 8.91 -12.72
C GLU A 195 21.10 7.93 -11.62
N LEU A 196 20.44 8.42 -10.56
CA LEU A 196 19.92 7.56 -9.49
C LEU A 196 18.82 6.61 -9.99
N ILE A 197 17.93 7.08 -10.86
CA ILE A 197 16.89 6.23 -11.48
C ILE A 197 17.54 5.14 -12.32
N GLY A 198 18.51 5.48 -13.18
CA GLY A 198 19.27 4.51 -13.97
C GLY A 198 20.01 3.49 -13.09
N ASN A 199 20.62 3.93 -12.00
CA ASN A 199 21.29 3.04 -11.03
C ASN A 199 20.32 2.11 -10.29
N VAL A 200 19.08 2.55 -10.04
CA VAL A 200 18.03 1.71 -9.44
C VAL A 200 17.51 0.69 -10.43
N GLU A 201 17.31 1.07 -11.70
CA GLU A 201 16.89 0.16 -12.77
C GLU A 201 17.94 -0.93 -12.99
N LYS A 202 19.22 -0.56 -13.11
CA LYS A 202 20.33 -1.51 -13.24
C LYS A 202 20.42 -2.48 -12.06
N ARG A 203 20.26 -2.00 -10.83
CA ARG A 203 20.26 -2.85 -9.63
C ARG A 203 19.07 -3.81 -9.59
N ASN A 204 17.92 -3.41 -10.13
CA ASN A 204 16.75 -4.28 -10.21
C ASN A 204 16.92 -5.36 -11.29
N GLU A 205 17.57 -5.02 -12.41
CA GLU A 205 17.92 -5.95 -13.48
C GLU A 205 18.94 -6.99 -12.99
N GLU A 206 20.01 -6.57 -12.32
CA GLU A 206 20.98 -7.47 -11.68
C GLU A 206 20.34 -8.43 -10.66
N LYS A 207 19.37 -7.93 -9.86
CA LYS A 207 18.60 -8.78 -8.93
C LYS A 207 17.70 -9.78 -9.64
N LEU A 208 17.13 -9.39 -10.78
CA LEU A 208 16.30 -10.29 -11.59
C LEU A 208 17.15 -11.38 -12.25
N GLU A 209 18.32 -11.03 -12.75
CA GLU A 209 19.31 -11.97 -13.29
C GLU A 209 19.80 -12.94 -12.22
N GLN A 210 20.16 -12.46 -11.03
CA GLN A 210 20.54 -13.33 -9.90
C GLN A 210 19.41 -14.28 -9.51
N LYS A 211 18.16 -13.80 -9.51
CA LYS A 211 17.00 -14.65 -9.21
C LYS A 211 16.75 -15.68 -10.31
N ARG A 212 16.95 -15.32 -11.58
CA ARG A 212 16.87 -16.24 -12.73
C ARG A 212 17.98 -17.30 -12.65
N ALA A 213 19.20 -16.90 -12.34
CA ALA A 213 20.35 -17.80 -12.15
C ALA A 213 20.11 -18.79 -11.00
N TRP A 214 19.67 -18.32 -9.83
CA TRP A 214 19.31 -19.19 -8.71
C TRP A 214 18.22 -20.21 -9.10
N LYS A 215 17.22 -19.77 -9.86
CA LYS A 215 16.13 -20.64 -10.30
C LYS A 215 16.61 -21.69 -11.32
N LEU A 216 17.56 -21.33 -12.17
CA LEU A 216 18.17 -22.26 -13.14
C LEU A 216 19.03 -23.33 -12.42
N ASP A 217 19.85 -22.92 -11.45
CA ASP A 217 20.64 -23.85 -10.63
C ASP A 217 19.73 -24.82 -9.84
N GLU A 218 18.59 -24.33 -9.35
CA GLU A 218 17.60 -25.14 -8.63
C GLU A 218 16.90 -26.16 -9.55
N THR A 219 16.54 -25.78 -10.78
CA THR A 219 15.93 -26.70 -11.76
C THR A 219 16.96 -27.71 -12.30
N GLU A 220 18.20 -27.31 -12.53
CA GLU A 220 19.28 -28.21 -12.92
C GLU A 220 19.59 -29.24 -11.82
N ALA A 221 19.66 -28.79 -10.56
CA ALA A 221 19.83 -29.68 -9.42
C ALA A 221 18.66 -30.66 -9.26
N LYS A 222 17.42 -30.23 -9.58
CA LYS A 222 16.23 -31.08 -9.57
C LYS A 222 16.32 -32.19 -10.63
N TYR A 223 16.62 -31.84 -11.88
CA TYR A 223 16.68 -32.82 -12.98
C TYR A 223 17.90 -33.75 -12.88
N THR A 224 19.01 -33.28 -12.32
CA THR A 224 20.19 -34.12 -12.08
C THR A 224 19.91 -35.24 -11.08
N LYS A 225 19.11 -34.95 -10.04
CA LYS A 225 18.67 -35.92 -9.02
C LYS A 225 17.66 -36.93 -9.55
N MET A 226 16.84 -36.58 -10.55
CA MET A 226 15.90 -37.51 -11.16
C MET A 226 16.60 -38.65 -11.91
N THR A 227 15.96 -39.81 -11.93
CA THR A 227 16.38 -40.99 -12.66
C THR A 227 15.99 -40.88 -14.15
N VAL A 228 16.62 -41.69 -15.01
CA VAL A 228 16.32 -41.67 -16.46
C VAL A 228 14.85 -42.00 -16.77
N LYS A 229 14.20 -42.81 -15.92
CA LYS A 229 12.77 -43.13 -16.07
C LYS A 229 11.90 -41.91 -15.81
N GLU A 230 12.13 -41.22 -14.70
CA GLU A 230 11.40 -40.00 -14.32
C GLU A 230 11.62 -38.87 -15.34
N LEU A 231 12.86 -38.70 -15.83
CA LEU A 231 13.17 -37.71 -16.88
C LEU A 231 12.41 -37.99 -18.19
N LYS A 232 12.26 -39.26 -18.58
CA LYS A 232 11.48 -39.64 -19.77
C LYS A 232 9.98 -39.48 -19.57
N GLU A 233 9.48 -39.68 -18.36
CA GLU A 233 8.08 -39.46 -18.02
C GLU A 233 7.74 -37.97 -18.06
N GLU A 234 8.62 -37.12 -17.52
CA GLU A 234 8.48 -35.67 -17.59
C GLU A 234 8.54 -35.15 -19.04
N LEU A 235 9.47 -35.66 -19.85
CA LEU A 235 9.51 -35.35 -21.29
C LEU A 235 8.26 -35.85 -22.04
N ARG A 236 7.68 -36.99 -21.64
CA ARG A 236 6.46 -37.53 -22.25
C ARG A 236 5.25 -36.67 -21.92
N ASN A 237 5.12 -36.22 -20.68
CA ASN A 237 4.07 -35.30 -20.24
C ASN A 237 4.12 -33.97 -21.00
N ARG A 238 5.32 -33.55 -21.41
CA ARG A 238 5.56 -32.33 -22.18
C ARG A 238 5.56 -32.54 -23.70
N GLY A 239 5.30 -33.76 -24.19
CA GLY A 239 5.26 -34.07 -25.63
C GLY A 239 6.62 -34.01 -26.34
N LEU A 240 7.73 -34.14 -25.61
CA LEU A 240 9.09 -34.01 -26.13
C LEU A 240 9.73 -35.37 -26.47
N LYS A 241 10.76 -35.33 -27.31
CA LYS A 241 11.46 -36.54 -27.77
C LYS A 241 12.19 -37.24 -26.62
N LEU A 242 11.90 -38.53 -26.45
CA LEU A 242 12.42 -39.39 -25.36
C LEU A 242 13.79 -40.04 -25.64
N SER A 243 14.38 -39.76 -26.82
CA SER A 243 15.66 -40.34 -27.24
C SER A 243 16.85 -39.51 -26.73
N GLY A 244 17.90 -40.18 -26.28
CA GLY A 244 19.15 -39.56 -25.85
C GLY A 244 19.74 -40.21 -24.59
N LYS A 245 20.96 -39.80 -24.25
CA LYS A 245 21.59 -40.08 -22.94
C LYS A 245 20.95 -39.21 -21.86
N LYS A 246 21.20 -39.53 -20.59
CA LYS A 246 20.61 -38.80 -19.45
C LYS A 246 20.87 -37.28 -19.53
N SER A 247 22.08 -36.89 -19.90
CA SER A 247 22.48 -35.49 -20.16
C SER A 247 21.54 -34.81 -21.17
N ASP A 248 21.33 -35.44 -22.31
CA ASP A 248 20.53 -34.89 -23.41
C ASP A 248 19.05 -34.73 -23.03
N LEU A 249 18.56 -35.56 -22.09
CA LEU A 249 17.21 -35.45 -21.55
C LEU A 249 17.08 -34.28 -20.56
N ILE A 250 18.11 -34.05 -19.73
CA ILE A 250 18.17 -32.93 -18.78
C ILE A 250 18.26 -31.60 -19.53
N GLU A 251 19.17 -31.48 -20.50
CA GLU A 251 19.33 -30.27 -21.32
C GLU A 251 18.02 -29.90 -22.04
N ARG A 252 17.28 -30.90 -22.55
CA ARG A 252 16.00 -30.69 -23.24
C ARG A 252 14.90 -30.22 -22.29
N LEU A 253 14.91 -30.64 -21.03
CA LEU A 253 14.00 -30.14 -20.01
C LEU A 253 14.36 -28.72 -19.56
N LEU A 254 15.66 -28.42 -19.43
CA LEU A 254 16.15 -27.09 -19.06
C LEU A 254 15.90 -26.04 -20.14
N ALA A 255 16.06 -26.40 -21.41
CA ALA A 255 15.82 -25.50 -22.54
C ALA A 255 14.34 -25.09 -22.70
N MET A 256 13.41 -25.83 -22.09
CA MET A 256 11.98 -25.51 -22.09
C MET A 256 11.54 -24.69 -20.87
N GLU A 257 12.39 -24.55 -19.86
CA GLU A 257 12.12 -23.77 -18.64
C GLU A 257 12.90 -22.45 -18.58
N SER A 258 13.76 -22.19 -19.58
CA SER A 258 14.45 -20.91 -19.83
C SER A 258 13.55 -19.93 -20.57
#